data_AF-A0A258AVK7-F1
#
_entry.id   AF-A0A258AVK7-F1
#
_cell.length_a   1.000
_cell.length_b   1.000
_cell.length_c   1.000
_cell.angle_alpha   90.00
_cell.angle_beta   90.00
_cell.angle_gamma   90.00
#
_symmetry.space_group_name_H-M   'P 1'
#
loop_
_entity.id
_entity.type
_entity.pdbx_description
1 polymer ?
#
loop_
_entity_poly.entity_id
_entity_poly.type
_entity_poly.pdbx_seq_one_letter_code
_entity_poly.pdbx_strand_id
1 'polypeptide(L)'
;MSGRFKPPGQCPVCGEWVPRGAAACDDCGACARSGWSGDTHADGLDLPDDEFDYDDFVAREFGGQSSKQPLTANLWWWVALVLLLILIVGALLPLFR
;
A
#
# COMPACT_ATOMS: atom_id res chain seq x y z
N MET A 1 -39.04 5.33 14.17
CA MET A 1 -39.01 6.65 14.82
C MET A 1 -37.70 6.74 15.62
N SER A 2 -36.58 7.07 14.97
CA SER A 2 -35.30 7.23 15.66
C SER A 2 -35.30 8.57 16.39
N GLY A 3 -35.61 8.54 17.68
CA GLY A 3 -35.41 9.69 18.55
C GLY A 3 -33.94 10.08 18.55
N ARG A 4 -33.67 11.38 18.42
CA ARG A 4 -32.32 11.95 18.42
C ARG A 4 -31.65 11.62 19.76
N PHE A 5 -30.87 10.55 19.82
CA PHE A 5 -30.17 10.11 21.03
C PHE A 5 -29.32 11.27 21.58
N LYS A 6 -29.37 11.47 22.89
CA LYS A 6 -28.60 12.49 23.60
C LYS A 6 -28.04 11.88 24.88
N PRO A 7 -26.70 11.88 25.07
CA PRO A 7 -26.10 11.31 26.27
C PRO A 7 -26.61 11.97 27.56
N PRO A 8 -26.67 11.24 28.69
CA PRO A 8 -26.09 9.91 28.92
C PRO A 8 -27.00 8.74 28.52
N GLY A 9 -26.42 7.60 28.13
CA GLY A 9 -27.15 6.38 27.81
C GLY A 9 -26.31 5.37 27.02
N GLN A 10 -26.88 4.20 26.69
CA GLN A 10 -26.25 3.24 25.79
C GLN A 10 -26.21 3.78 24.37
N CYS A 11 -25.05 3.71 23.73
CA CYS A 11 -24.86 4.12 22.37
C CYS A 11 -25.77 3.28 21.45
N PRO A 12 -26.62 3.91 20.62
CA PRO A 12 -27.50 3.18 19.70
C PRO A 12 -26.76 2.49 18.54
N VAL A 13 -25.44 2.68 18.41
CA VAL A 13 -24.60 2.11 17.34
C VAL A 13 -23.87 0.85 17.83
N CYS A 14 -23.05 0.99 18.87
CA CYS A 14 -22.25 -0.12 19.41
C CYS A 14 -22.71 -0.65 20.77
N GLY A 15 -23.66 0.00 21.44
CA GLY A 15 -24.17 -0.41 22.75
C GLY A 15 -23.37 0.09 23.96
N GLU A 16 -22.19 0.68 23.77
CA GLU A 16 -21.33 1.18 24.85
C GLU A 16 -21.98 2.32 25.66
N TRP A 17 -21.66 2.45 26.95
CA TRP A 17 -22.22 3.52 27.79
C TRP A 17 -21.57 4.88 27.48
N VAL A 18 -22.38 5.84 27.04
CA VAL A 18 -21.93 7.20 26.73
C VAL A 18 -22.20 8.14 27.91
N PRO A 19 -21.18 8.80 28.49
CA PRO A 19 -21.35 9.71 29.61
C PRO A 19 -22.03 11.02 29.20
N ARG A 20 -22.59 11.72 30.18
CA ARG A 20 -23.28 13.00 29.95
C ARG A 20 -22.28 14.03 29.40
N GLY A 21 -22.65 14.72 28.33
CA GLY A 21 -21.84 15.78 27.73
C GLY A 21 -20.80 15.31 26.71
N ALA A 22 -20.69 14.00 26.46
CA ALA A 22 -19.84 13.48 25.40
C ALA A 22 -20.30 13.99 24.03
N ALA A 23 -19.34 14.46 23.22
CA ALA A 23 -19.60 14.93 21.86
C ALA A 23 -19.80 13.78 20.86
N ALA A 24 -19.16 12.63 21.15
CA ALA A 24 -19.21 11.40 20.39
C ALA A 24 -19.10 10.19 21.34
N CYS A 25 -19.40 8.99 20.87
CA CYS A 25 -19.06 7.75 21.55
C CYS A 25 -17.54 7.50 21.43
N ASP A 26 -16.88 7.18 22.53
CA ASP A 26 -15.42 6.95 22.57
C ASP A 26 -15.01 5.64 21.88
N ASP A 27 -15.96 4.72 21.69
CA ASP A 27 -15.71 3.40 21.08
C ASP A 27 -15.92 3.42 19.56
N CYS A 28 -17.11 3.79 19.09
CA CYS A 28 -17.45 3.77 17.65
C CYS A 28 -17.41 5.14 16.96
N GLY A 29 -17.17 6.23 17.68
CA GLY A 29 -17.13 7.59 17.10
C GLY A 29 -18.49 8.16 16.68
N ALA A 30 -19.61 7.46 16.93
CA ALA A 30 -20.95 7.97 16.64
C ALA A 30 -21.19 9.30 17.36
N CYS A 31 -21.81 10.27 16.70
CA CYS A 31 -21.98 11.62 17.24
C CYS A 31 -23.25 12.29 16.72
N ALA A 32 -23.50 13.54 17.16
CA ALA A 32 -24.66 14.30 16.70
C ALA A 32 -24.68 14.57 15.18
N ARG A 33 -23.49 14.60 14.53
CA ARG A 33 -23.37 14.79 13.07
C ARG A 33 -23.74 13.52 12.30
N SER A 34 -23.36 12.35 12.80
CA SER A 34 -23.81 11.07 12.25
C SER A 34 -25.23 10.70 12.69
N GLY A 35 -25.89 11.56 13.47
CA GLY A 35 -27.26 11.36 13.93
C GLY A 35 -27.41 10.36 15.08
N TRP A 36 -26.32 9.82 15.61
CA TRP A 36 -26.34 8.68 16.53
C TRP A 36 -27.21 7.53 15.99
N SER A 37 -27.14 7.25 14.70
CA SER A 37 -27.81 6.10 14.08
C SER A 37 -26.80 4.98 13.85
N GLY A 38 -27.25 3.74 14.08
CA GLY A 38 -26.52 2.53 13.69
C GLY A 38 -26.42 2.39 12.17
N ASP A 39 -27.25 3.11 11.41
CA ASP A 39 -27.14 3.25 9.96
C ASP A 39 -25.92 4.12 9.63
N THR A 40 -24.73 3.54 9.69
CA THR A 40 -23.53 4.20 9.19
C THR A 40 -23.37 3.85 7.71
N HIS A 41 -23.02 4.83 6.88
CA HIS A 41 -22.63 4.56 5.49
C HIS A 41 -21.42 3.61 5.36
N ALA A 42 -20.82 3.19 6.47
CA ALA A 42 -19.75 2.20 6.53
C ALA A 42 -20.24 0.74 6.53
N ASP A 43 -21.52 0.49 6.84
CA ASP A 43 -22.11 -0.87 6.73
C ASP A 43 -22.34 -1.32 5.28
N GLY A 44 -22.11 -0.40 4.34
CA GLY A 44 -22.15 -0.63 2.89
C GLY A 44 -20.79 -0.40 2.26
N LEU A 45 -19.71 -0.94 2.85
CA LEU A 45 -18.58 -1.32 2.02
C LEU A 45 -19.04 -2.51 1.18
N ASP A 46 -19.82 -2.21 0.14
CA ASP A 46 -20.10 -3.07 -1.01
C ASP A 46 -18.79 -3.19 -1.81
N LEU A 47 -17.77 -3.68 -1.11
CA LEU A 47 -16.51 -4.09 -1.70
C LEU A 47 -16.92 -5.23 -2.61
N PRO A 48 -16.75 -5.04 -3.92
CA PRO A 48 -17.30 -5.97 -4.86
C PRO A 48 -16.59 -7.33 -4.65
N ASP A 49 -17.33 -8.43 -4.80
CA ASP A 49 -16.88 -9.80 -4.47
C ASP A 49 -15.70 -10.29 -5.35
N ASP A 50 -15.27 -9.47 -6.32
CA ASP A 50 -14.08 -9.71 -7.12
C ASP A 50 -12.80 -9.62 -6.30
N GLU A 51 -11.90 -10.56 -6.58
CA GLU A 51 -10.59 -10.64 -5.96
C GLU A 51 -9.78 -9.38 -6.34
N PHE A 52 -9.54 -8.51 -5.35
CA PHE A 52 -8.79 -7.27 -5.58
C PHE A 52 -7.39 -7.58 -6.12
N ASP A 53 -7.15 -7.25 -7.39
CA ASP A 53 -5.84 -7.43 -8.03
C ASP A 53 -4.87 -6.35 -7.54
N TYR A 54 -4.12 -6.72 -6.50
CA TYR A 54 -3.09 -5.88 -5.90
C TYR A 54 -1.99 -5.53 -6.92
N ASP A 55 -1.64 -6.46 -7.81
CA ASP A 55 -0.55 -6.27 -8.76
C ASP A 55 -0.95 -5.29 -9.88
N ASP A 56 -2.17 -5.36 -10.41
CA ASP A 56 -2.73 -4.37 -11.35
C ASP A 56 -2.78 -2.97 -10.72
N PHE A 57 -3.29 -2.88 -9.50
CA PHE A 57 -3.39 -1.61 -8.79
C PHE A 57 -2.01 -0.97 -8.60
N VAL A 58 -1.01 -1.75 -8.17
CA VAL A 58 0.36 -1.28 -7.99
C VAL A 58 0.98 -0.86 -9.33
N ALA A 59 0.77 -1.64 -10.39
CA ALA A 59 1.28 -1.31 -11.72
C ALA A 59 0.66 -0.03 -12.30
N ARG A 60 -0.64 0.18 -12.08
CA ARG A 60 -1.38 1.34 -12.61
C ARG A 60 -1.13 2.63 -11.83
N GLU A 61 -1.10 2.58 -10.50
CA GLU A 61 -0.94 3.77 -9.65
C GLU A 61 0.52 4.10 -9.34
N PHE A 62 1.38 3.08 -9.25
CA PHE A 62 2.78 3.24 -8.81
C PHE A 62 3.80 2.72 -9.82
N GLY A 63 3.36 2.03 -10.88
CA GLY A 63 4.22 1.47 -11.93
C GLY A 63 4.73 2.51 -12.94
N GLY A 64 5.04 3.72 -12.47
CA GLY A 64 5.72 4.73 -13.26
C GLY A 64 7.07 4.21 -13.78
N GLN A 65 7.09 3.86 -15.07
CA GLN A 65 8.28 3.70 -15.92
C GLN A 65 9.43 2.90 -15.29
N SER A 66 9.32 1.58 -15.27
CA SER A 66 10.51 0.72 -15.18
C SER A 66 10.62 -0.25 -16.35
N SER A 67 10.58 0.29 -17.56
CA SER A 67 11.35 -0.32 -18.65
C SER A 67 12.81 0.12 -18.55
N LYS A 68 13.47 -0.21 -17.43
CA LYS A 68 14.93 -0.22 -17.40
C LYS A 68 15.36 -1.43 -18.21
N GLN A 69 15.39 -1.30 -19.53
CA GLN A 69 16.31 -2.13 -20.30
C GLN A 69 17.67 -2.01 -19.61
N PRO A 70 18.31 -3.13 -19.22
CA PRO A 70 19.58 -3.05 -18.53
C PRO A 70 20.60 -2.51 -19.53
N LEU A 71 20.86 -1.20 -19.47
CA LEU A 71 21.98 -0.53 -20.13
C LEU A 71 23.33 -1.21 -19.76
N THR A 72 23.32 -2.06 -18.73
CA THR A 72 24.44 -2.86 -18.23
C THR A 72 24.76 -4.10 -19.07
N ALA A 73 23.84 -4.61 -19.90
CA ALA A 73 24.10 -5.81 -20.70
C ALA A 73 25.26 -5.60 -21.69
N ASN A 74 25.35 -4.42 -22.29
CA ASN A 74 26.43 -4.09 -23.22
C ASN A 74 27.76 -3.81 -22.51
N LEU A 75 27.73 -3.19 -21.33
CA LEU A 75 28.92 -2.90 -20.51
C LEU A 75 29.62 -4.18 -20.02
N TRP A 76 28.84 -5.21 -19.65
CA TRP A 76 29.40 -6.46 -19.16
C TRP A 76 30.21 -7.21 -20.23
N TRP A 77 29.80 -7.10 -21.50
CA TRP A 77 30.51 -7.68 -22.63
C TRP A 77 31.88 -7.01 -22.85
N TRP A 78 31.95 -5.67 -22.73
CA TRP A 78 33.22 -4.95 -22.82
C TRP A 78 34.17 -5.28 -21.67
N VAL A 79 33.66 -5.42 -20.45
CA VAL A 79 34.47 -5.83 -19.28
C VAL A 79 35.06 -7.22 -19.49
N ALA A 80 34.26 -8.18 -19.98
CA ALA A 80 34.73 -9.53 -20.28
C ALA A 80 35.81 -9.53 -21.36
N LEU A 81 35.65 -8.73 -22.42
CA LEU A 81 36.62 -8.60 -23.51
C LEU A 81 37.97 -8.04 -23.03
N VAL A 82 37.94 -6.99 -22.20
CA VAL A 82 39.17 -6.38 -21.65
C VAL A 82 39.89 -7.34 -20.71
N LEU A 83 39.17 -8.04 -19.83
CA LEU A 83 39.74 -9.06 -18.94
C LEU A 83 40.42 -10.19 -19.72
N LEU A 84 39.78 -10.67 -20.79
CA LEU A 84 40.33 -11.69 -21.66
C LEU A 84 41.64 -11.23 -22.32
N LEU A 85 41.67 -9.99 -22.85
CA LEU A 85 42.87 -9.42 -23.45
C LEU A 85 44.02 -9.30 -22.44
N ILE A 86 43.75 -8.86 -21.21
CA ILE A 86 44.76 -8.77 -20.14
C ILE A 86 45.32 -10.15 -19.81
N LEU A 87 44.47 -11.17 -19.70
CA LEU A 87 44.92 -12.55 -19.44
C LEU A 87 45.78 -13.09 -20.58
N ILE A 88 45.39 -12.86 -21.83
CA ILE A 88 46.16 -13.31 -23.01
C ILE A 88 47.53 -12.60 -23.03
N VAL A 89 47.56 -11.28 -22.89
CA VAL A 89 48.82 -10.51 -22.88
C VAL A 89 49.71 -10.92 -21.71
N GLY A 90 49.13 -11.07 -20.51
CA GLY A 90 49.84 -11.53 -19.32
C GLY A 90 50.41 -12.94 -19.45
N ALA A 91 49.71 -13.84 -20.15
CA ALA A 91 50.20 -15.20 -20.42
C ALA A 91 51.24 -15.25 -21.55
N LEU A 92 51.15 -14.35 -22.53
CA LEU A 92 52.09 -14.27 -23.65
C LEU A 92 53.40 -13.56 -23.28
N LEU A 93 53.35 -12.52 -22.44
CA LEU A 93 54.53 -11.78 -21.96
C LEU A 93 55.68 -12.65 -21.40
N PRO A 94 55.43 -13.67 -20.57
CA PRO A 94 56.48 -14.58 -20.09
C PRO A 94 56.91 -15.65 -21.12
N LEU A 95 56.18 -15.82 -22.22
CA LEU A 95 56.58 -16.71 -23.33
C LEU A 95 57.49 -16.01 -24.36
N PHE A 96 57.50 -14.68 -24.38
CA PHE A 96 58.32 -13.84 -25.27
C PHE A 96 59.53 -13.20 -24.59
N ARG A 97 59.81 -13.54 -23.33
CA ARG A 97 60.93 -13.01 -22.52
C ARG A 97 61.86 -14.14 -22.12
#